data_AF-A9FA39-F1
#
_entry.id   AF-A9FA39-F1
#
_cell.length_a   1.000
_cell.length_b   1.000
_cell.length_c   1.000
_cell.angle_alpha   90.00
_cell.angle_beta   90.00
_cell.angle_gamma   90.00
#
_symmetry.space_group_name_H-M   'P 1'
#
loop_
_entity.id
_entity.type
_entity.pdbx_description
1 polymer ?
#
loop_
_entity_poly.entity_id
_entity_poly.type
_entity_poly.pdbx_seq_one_letter_code
_entity_poly.pdbx_strand_id
1 'polypeptide(L)' 'MARRLGTGAALLSLVALAVGCGGLSTEEAQQRCAQLRGAVPSCSTDESHEACVRCYEECGDACEPSGACPQTFTCAE' A
#
# COMPACT_ATOMS: atom_id res chain seq x y z
N MET A 1 41.45 27.01 29.78
CA MET A 1 40.43 27.25 28.74
C MET A 1 39.23 26.34 29.02
N ALA A 2 38.21 26.83 29.71
CA ALA A 2 36.98 26.07 29.96
C ALA A 2 35.82 26.81 29.27
N ARG A 3 35.34 26.26 28.16
CA ARG A 3 34.23 26.82 27.38
C ARG A 3 33.05 25.85 27.36
N ARG A 4 32.05 26.22 28.17
CA ARG A 4 30.60 26.26 27.95
C ARG A 4 29.86 24.98 27.48
N LEU A 5 28.97 24.55 28.39
CA LEU A 5 27.56 24.19 28.17
C LEU A 5 27.20 23.42 26.89
N GLY A 6 27.02 22.11 27.04
CA GLY A 6 26.23 21.28 26.14
C GLY A 6 24.94 20.80 26.81
N THR A 7 24.13 21.71 27.34
CA THR A 7 22.71 21.44 27.64
C THR A 7 21.99 21.23 26.32
N GLY A 8 21.64 19.99 26.00
CA GLY A 8 20.86 19.65 24.81
C GLY A 8 20.62 18.15 24.65
N ALA A 9 20.56 17.40 25.74
CA ALA A 9 20.04 16.04 25.74
C ALA A 9 18.52 16.10 25.64
N ALA A 10 17.97 16.17 24.42
CA ALA A 10 16.61 15.74 24.07
C ALA A 10 16.33 16.06 22.60
N LEU A 11 17.03 15.41 21.67
CA LEU A 11 16.42 15.14 20.37
C LEU A 11 15.51 13.93 20.58
N LEU A 12 14.31 14.22 21.11
CA LEU A 12 13.16 13.34 21.08
C LEU A 12 12.85 13.07 19.60
N SER A 13 13.45 12.00 19.07
CA SER A 13 13.07 11.38 17.82
C SER A 13 11.64 10.86 17.97
N LEU A 14 10.68 11.76 17.81
CA LEU A 14 9.31 11.44 17.45
C LEU A 14 9.34 10.91 16.02
N VAL A 15 9.81 9.66 15.85
CA VAL A 15 9.39 8.84 14.74
C VAL A 15 7.93 8.53 15.05
N ALA A 16 7.06 9.43 14.58
CA ALA A 16 5.66 9.15 14.43
C ALA A 16 5.59 7.81 13.69
N LEU A 17 5.04 6.80 14.36
CA LEU A 17 4.60 5.60 13.69
C LEU A 17 3.58 6.06 12.65
N ALA A 18 4.06 6.28 11.43
CA ALA A 18 3.24 6.06 10.27
C ALA A 18 2.89 4.57 10.33
N VAL A 19 1.81 4.24 11.02
CA VAL A 19 0.86 3.24 10.53
C VAL A 19 0.24 3.86 9.27
N GLY A 20 1.10 4.15 8.29
CA GLY A 20 0.72 4.38 6.93
C GLY A 20 0.75 2.98 6.36
N CYS A 21 -0.43 2.41 6.15
CA CYS A 21 -0.72 1.57 5.00
C CYS A 21 0.27 1.89 3.87
N GLY A 22 1.37 1.13 3.82
CA GLY A 22 2.50 1.38 2.92
C GLY A 22 2.23 0.70 1.59
N GLY A 23 1.10 1.03 0.99
CA GLY A 23 0.70 0.44 -0.27
C GLY A 23 1.50 0.96 -1.47
N LEU A 24 1.18 0.41 -2.63
CA LEU A 24 1.79 0.78 -3.90
C LEU A 24 1.33 2.17 -4.33
N SER A 25 2.15 2.85 -5.13
CA SER A 25 1.72 4.08 -5.80
C SER A 25 0.57 3.80 -6.77
N THR A 26 -0.28 4.79 -7.04
CA THR A 26 -1.40 4.67 -8.00
C THR A 26 -0.97 4.06 -9.34
N GLU A 27 0.16 4.49 -9.88
CA GLU A 27 0.69 3.98 -11.16
C GLU A 27 1.09 2.50 -11.08
N GLU A 28 1.75 2.09 -9.99
CA GLU A 28 2.16 0.70 -9.76
C GLU A 28 0.93 -0.20 -9.54
N ALA A 29 -0.03 0.26 -8.74
CA ALA A 29 -1.30 -0.43 -8.50
C ALA A 29 -2.08 -0.62 -9.81
N GLN A 30 -2.20 0.42 -10.64
CA GLN A 30 -2.84 0.32 -11.96
C GLN A 30 -2.13 -0.68 -12.88
N GLN A 31 -0.79 -0.66 -12.95
CA GLN A 31 -0.05 -1.61 -13.77
C GLN A 31 -0.24 -3.06 -13.32
N ARG A 32 -0.22 -3.32 -12.00
CA ARG A 32 -0.48 -4.65 -11.45
C ARG A 32 -1.90 -5.12 -11.77
N CYS A 33 -2.90 -4.27 -11.53
CA CYS A 33 -4.29 -4.58 -11.79
C CYS A 33 -4.60 -4.75 -13.29
N ALA A 34 -3.89 -4.05 -14.17
CA ALA A 34 -3.98 -4.23 -15.61
C ALA A 34 -3.42 -5.59 -16.04
N GLN A 35 -2.31 -6.04 -15.44
CA GLN A 35 -1.80 -7.40 -15.66
C GLN A 35 -2.78 -8.48 -15.18
N LEU A 36 -3.38 -8.33 -14.00
CA LEU A 36 -4.40 -9.25 -13.51
C LEU A 36 -5.62 -9.30 -14.45
N ARG A 37 -6.07 -8.13 -14.93
CA ARG A 37 -7.16 -8.04 -15.92
C ARG A 37 -6.84 -8.75 -17.22
N GLY A 38 -5.58 -8.67 -17.67
CA GLY A 38 -5.10 -9.40 -18.84
C GLY A 38 -5.04 -10.92 -18.63
N ALA A 39 -4.74 -11.37 -17.41
CA ALA A 39 -4.66 -12.79 -17.08
C ALA A 39 -6.04 -13.47 -16.98
N VAL A 40 -7.05 -12.77 -16.44
CA VAL A 40 -8.40 -13.32 -16.25
C VAL A 40 -9.48 -12.30 -16.67
N PRO A 41 -9.60 -11.98 -17.98
CA PRO A 41 -10.46 -10.90 -18.46
C PRO A 41 -11.94 -11.15 -18.19
N SER A 42 -12.37 -12.41 -18.19
CA SER A 42 -13.76 -12.82 -17.90
C SER A 42 -14.18 -12.58 -16.45
N CYS A 43 -13.25 -12.43 -15.51
CA CYS A 43 -13.52 -12.19 -14.09
C CYS A 43 -13.07 -10.80 -13.62
N SER A 44 -12.60 -9.95 -14.53
CA SER A 44 -12.12 -8.61 -14.23
C SER A 44 -13.03 -7.57 -14.86
N THR A 45 -14.08 -7.19 -14.12
CA THR A 45 -14.92 -6.04 -14.45
C THR A 45 -14.19 -4.74 -14.11
N ASP A 46 -14.73 -3.61 -14.56
CA ASP A 46 -14.20 -2.30 -14.17
C ASP A 46 -14.29 -2.07 -12.66
N GLU A 47 -15.37 -2.51 -12.01
CA GLU A 47 -15.48 -2.48 -10.54
C GLU A 47 -14.41 -3.32 -9.84
N SER A 48 -14.14 -4.54 -10.33
CA SER A 48 -13.04 -5.38 -9.80
C SER A 48 -11.68 -4.72 -10.02
N HIS A 49 -11.50 -4.00 -11.13
CA HIS A 49 -10.26 -3.29 -11.42
C HIS A 49 -10.04 -2.10 -10.46
N GLU A 50 -11.07 -1.28 -10.22
CA GLU A 50 -10.99 -0.21 -9.20
C GLU A 50 -10.76 -0.77 -7.79
N ALA A 51 -11.44 -1.87 -7.44
CA ALA A 51 -11.23 -2.54 -6.16
C ALA A 51 -9.80 -3.07 -6.00
N CYS A 52 -9.22 -3.60 -7.08
CA CYS A 52 -7.82 -4.02 -7.14
C CYS A 52 -6.88 -2.85 -6.88
N VAL A 53 -7.06 -1.74 -7.61
CA VAL A 53 -6.18 -0.55 -7.49
C VAL A 53 -6.20 -0.03 -6.07
N ARG A 54 -7.40 0.17 -5.50
CA ARG A 54 -7.55 0.62 -4.12
C ARG A 54 -6.91 -0.33 -3.12
N CYS A 55 -7.06 -1.64 -3.30
CA CYS A 55 -6.48 -2.62 -2.38
C CYS A 55 -4.94 -2.61 -2.43
N TYR A 56 -4.33 -2.46 -3.61
CA TYR A 56 -2.89 -2.30 -3.73
C TYR A 56 -2.40 -0.92 -3.24
N GLU A 57 -3.17 0.15 -3.39
CA GLU A 57 -2.84 1.47 -2.84
C GLU A 57 -2.89 1.50 -1.32
N GLU A 58 -3.83 0.76 -0.71
CA GLU A 58 -3.96 0.69 0.74
C GLU A 58 -2.97 -0.32 1.35
N CYS A 59 -2.82 -1.50 0.74
CA CYS A 59 -2.16 -2.63 1.39
C CYS A 59 -0.90 -3.12 0.67
N GLY A 60 -0.61 -2.57 -0.51
CA GLY A 60 0.58 -2.92 -1.28
C GLY A 60 0.58 -4.39 -1.64
N ASP A 61 1.73 -5.04 -1.50
CA ASP A 61 1.87 -6.47 -1.76
C ASP A 61 1.07 -7.38 -0.80
N ALA A 62 0.49 -6.84 0.28
CA ALA A 62 -0.45 -7.59 1.12
C ALA A 62 -1.84 -7.71 0.47
N CYS A 63 -2.12 -7.00 -0.63
CA CYS A 63 -3.37 -7.16 -1.36
C CYS A 63 -3.42 -8.50 -2.11
N GLU A 64 -4.38 -9.35 -1.76
CA GLU A 64 -4.62 -10.64 -2.41
C GLU A 64 -6.01 -10.72 -3.05
N PRO A 65 -6.12 -11.31 -4.26
CA PRO A 65 -7.41 -11.62 -4.88
C PRO A 65 -8.07 -12.83 -4.20
N SER A 66 -9.37 -12.73 -3.93
CA SER A 66 -10.14 -13.80 -3.26
C SER A 66 -10.39 -15.03 -4.15
N GLY A 67 -10.03 -14.99 -5.44
CA GLY A 67 -10.29 -16.06 -6.42
C GLY A 67 -11.76 -16.17 -6.86
N ALA A 68 -12.59 -15.17 -6.57
CA ALA A 68 -13.98 -15.10 -7.00
C ALA A 68 -14.12 -14.57 -8.43
N CYS A 69 -15.27 -14.82 -9.07
CA CYS A 69 -15.64 -14.21 -10.36
C CYS A 69 -17.02 -13.54 -10.21
N PRO A 70 -17.11 -12.19 -10.21
CA PRO A 70 -16.03 -11.23 -10.42
C PRO A 70 -14.99 -11.22 -9.29
N GLN A 71 -13.75 -10.83 -9.63
CA GLN A 71 -12.64 -10.79 -8.68
C GLN A 71 -12.90 -9.78 -7.56
N THR A 72 -12.58 -10.18 -6.34
CA THR A 72 -12.60 -9.32 -5.16
C THR A 72 -11.22 -9.32 -4.52
N PHE A 73 -10.89 -8.24 -3.80
CA PHE A 73 -9.55 -7.99 -3.29
C PHE A 73 -9.62 -7.64 -1.82
N THR A 74 -8.68 -8.18 -1.04
CA THR A 74 -8.62 -8.03 0.41
C THR A 74 -7.17 -7.95 0.84
N CYS A 75 -6.90 -7.18 1.88
CA CYS A 75 -5.58 -7.11 2.48
C CYS A 75 -5.37 -8.34 3.35
N ALA A 76 -4.33 -9.10 3.07
CA ALA A 76 -3.83 -10.12 3.97
C ALA A 76 -3.30 -9.41 5.23
N GLU A 77 -3.91 -9.73 6.38
CA GLU A 77 -3.49 -9.25 7.71
C GLU A 77 -2.18 -9.89 8.17
#